data_AF-A0A7W1IDK1-F1
#
_entry.id   AF-A0A7W1IDK1-F1
#
_cell.length_a   1.000
_cell.length_b   1.000
_cell.length_c   1.000
_cell.angle_alpha   90.00
_cell.angle_beta   90.00
_cell.angle_gamma   90.00
#
_symmetry.space_group_name_H-M   'P 1'
#
loop_
_entity.id
_entity.type
_entity.pdbx_description
1 polymer ?
#
loop_
_entity_poly.entity_id
_entity_poly.type
_entity_poly.pdbx_seq_one_letter_code
_entity_poly.pdbx_strand_id
1 'polypeptide(L)'
;MRDEYHRAALDTVAPAVYQGWKQFNLNCARCHGEDVNGTTIAPHLIVSLRPDGPINTKALFTQTVCAGRVPKGMPAWCALGMEMSTIDNIYQYVKGRSDGKIHPGRPAQKSG
;
A
#
# COMPACT_ATOMS: atom_id res chain seq x y z
N MET A 1 8.84 -15.24 -21.49
CA MET A 1 9.18 -13.80 -21.45
C MET A 1 9.84 -13.51 -20.11
N ARG A 2 11.16 -13.61 -20.06
CA ARG A 2 12.00 -13.05 -19.00
C ARG A 2 13.12 -12.34 -19.75
N ASP A 3 13.10 -11.02 -19.75
CA ASP A 3 14.15 -10.21 -20.37
C ASP A 3 14.50 -9.05 -19.43
N GLU A 4 15.49 -8.24 -19.82
CA GLU A 4 16.01 -7.14 -19.02
C GLU A 4 14.92 -6.13 -18.59
N TYR A 5 13.92 -5.92 -19.45
CA TYR A 5 12.81 -5.00 -19.27
C TYR A 5 11.57 -5.67 -18.66
N HIS A 6 11.42 -6.98 -18.82
CA HIS A 6 10.30 -7.77 -18.29
C HIS A 6 10.79 -8.81 -17.28
N ARG A 7 10.93 -8.37 -16.03
CA ARG A 7 11.27 -9.25 -14.91
C ARG A 7 10.04 -10.00 -14.43
N ALA A 8 10.24 -11.27 -14.08
CA ALA A 8 9.22 -12.05 -13.40
C ALA A 8 8.95 -11.45 -12.02
N ALA A 9 7.71 -11.62 -11.54
CA ALA A 9 7.36 -11.22 -10.17
C ALA A 9 8.25 -11.95 -9.15
N LEU A 10 8.76 -11.20 -8.17
CA LEU A 10 9.58 -11.75 -7.10
C LEU A 10 8.73 -12.48 -6.06
N ASP A 11 7.49 -12.03 -5.87
CA ASP A 11 6.56 -12.58 -4.87
C ASP A 11 5.29 -13.11 -5.54
N THR A 12 4.74 -14.17 -4.95
CA THR A 12 3.36 -14.62 -5.21
C THR A 12 2.53 -14.40 -3.95
N VAL A 13 1.48 -13.59 -4.03
CA VAL A 13 0.70 -13.14 -2.86
C VAL A 13 -0.75 -13.60 -2.92
N ALA A 14 -1.42 -13.60 -1.76
CA ALA A 14 -2.85 -13.91 -1.68
C ALA A 14 -3.70 -12.90 -2.49
N PRO A 15 -4.89 -13.28 -2.98
CA PRO A 15 -5.75 -12.40 -3.77
C PRO A 15 -6.02 -11.04 -3.11
N ALA A 16 -6.28 -11.01 -1.81
CA ALA A 16 -6.49 -9.78 -1.03
C ALA A 16 -5.31 -8.81 -1.12
N VAL A 17 -4.08 -9.31 -0.93
CA VAL A 17 -2.85 -8.52 -1.02
C VAL A 17 -2.64 -8.00 -2.44
N TYR A 18 -2.92 -8.82 -3.46
CA TYR A 18 -2.82 -8.40 -4.86
C TYR A 18 -3.85 -7.31 -5.21
N GLN A 19 -5.09 -7.40 -4.72
CA GLN A 19 -6.07 -6.31 -4.83
C GLN A 19 -5.58 -5.06 -4.11
N GLY A 20 -4.98 -5.22 -2.93
CA GLY A 20 -4.34 -4.13 -2.18
C GLY A 20 -3.25 -3.41 -2.96
N TRP A 21 -2.35 -4.17 -3.60
CA TRP A 21 -1.33 -3.62 -4.51
C TRP A 21 -1.97 -2.82 -5.64
N LYS A 22 -2.99 -3.35 -6.33
CA LYS A 22 -3.68 -2.61 -7.41
C LYS A 22 -4.27 -1.29 -6.91
N GLN A 23 -5.00 -1.35 -5.80
CA GLN A 23 -5.68 -0.18 -5.23
C GLN A 23 -4.68 0.85 -4.70
N PHE A 24 -3.56 0.42 -4.11
CA PHE A 24 -2.47 1.30 -3.72
C PHE A 24 -1.88 2.03 -4.94
N ASN A 25 -1.59 1.32 -6.02
CA ASN A 25 -1.02 1.94 -7.22
C ASN A 25 -1.99 2.94 -7.87
N LEU A 26 -3.29 2.61 -7.90
CA LEU A 26 -4.31 3.48 -8.48
C LEU A 26 -4.52 4.75 -7.66
N ASN A 27 -4.57 4.63 -6.33
CA ASN A 27 -5.08 5.70 -5.46
C ASN A 27 -4.02 6.38 -4.59
N CYS A 28 -2.90 5.71 -4.29
CA CYS A 28 -1.97 6.14 -3.24
C CYS A 28 -0.56 6.43 -3.77
N ALA A 29 -0.08 5.68 -4.76
CA ALA A 29 1.31 5.73 -5.22
C ALA A 29 1.74 7.09 -5.78
N ARG A 30 0.80 7.85 -6.38
CA ARG A 30 1.05 9.24 -6.84
C ARG A 30 1.70 10.12 -5.77
N CYS A 31 1.30 9.95 -4.51
CA CYS A 31 1.83 10.75 -3.40
C CYS A 31 2.81 9.94 -2.55
N HIS A 32 2.50 8.68 -2.25
CA HIS A 32 3.30 7.83 -1.37
C HIS A 32 4.38 7.03 -2.08
N GLY A 33 4.68 7.39 -3.33
CA GLY A 33 5.68 6.73 -4.16
C GLY A 33 5.22 5.36 -4.66
N GLU A 34 5.77 4.97 -5.80
CA GLU A 34 5.75 3.57 -6.19
C GLU A 34 6.33 2.72 -5.08
N ASP A 35 5.85 1.48 -4.96
CA ASP A 35 6.43 0.53 -4.03
C ASP A 35 6.44 1.00 -2.56
N VAL A 36 5.59 1.97 -2.21
CA VAL A 36 5.41 2.49 -0.84
C VAL A 36 6.65 3.30 -0.37
N ASN A 37 7.47 3.74 -1.32
CA ASN A 37 8.77 4.39 -1.07
C ASN A 37 8.68 5.90 -0.87
N GLY A 38 7.51 6.48 -0.60
CA GLY A 38 7.34 7.91 -0.35
C GLY A 38 7.71 8.81 -1.53
N THR A 39 7.50 10.11 -1.34
CA THR A 39 7.99 11.17 -2.23
C THR A 39 8.33 12.39 -1.39
N THR A 40 8.71 13.50 -2.03
CA THR A 40 8.87 14.79 -1.34
C THR A 40 7.55 15.36 -0.79
N ILE A 41 6.39 14.87 -1.25
CA ILE A 41 5.07 15.39 -0.84
C ILE A 41 4.33 14.48 0.14
N ALA A 42 4.76 13.23 0.33
CA ALA A 42 4.13 12.31 1.29
C ALA A 42 5.13 11.28 1.85
N PRO A 43 4.92 10.81 3.09
CA PRO A 43 5.88 9.96 3.80
C PRO A 43 6.05 8.57 3.17
N HIS A 44 7.22 7.99 3.42
CA HIS A 44 7.56 6.59 3.18
C HIS A 44 6.73 5.68 4.08
N LEU A 45 5.68 5.02 3.56
CA LEU A 45 4.82 4.23 4.44
C LEU A 45 5.49 2.93 4.92
N ILE A 46 6.56 2.47 4.26
CA ILE A 46 7.44 1.41 4.78
C ILE A 46 7.93 1.76 6.18
N VAL A 47 8.31 3.01 6.43
CA VAL A 47 8.76 3.50 7.73
C VAL A 47 7.57 3.75 8.65
N SER A 48 6.49 4.34 8.14
CA SER A 48 5.30 4.66 8.93
C SER A 48 4.67 3.45 9.63
N LEU A 49 4.69 2.27 9.00
CA LEU A 49 4.07 1.03 9.49
C LEU A 49 5.03 0.08 10.23
N ARG A 50 6.28 0.49 10.48
CA ARG A 50 7.19 -0.28 11.34
C ARG A 50 6.63 -0.36 12.77
N PRO A 51 7.06 -1.33 13.60
CA PRO A 51 6.61 -1.41 14.99
C PRO A 51 6.83 -0.12 15.81
N ASP A 52 7.92 0.60 15.53
CA ASP A 52 8.29 1.89 16.12
C ASP A 52 7.82 3.10 15.30
N GLY A 53 7.08 2.87 14.22
CA GLY A 53 6.58 3.90 13.32
C GLY A 53 5.36 4.66 13.88
N PRO A 54 5.06 5.85 13.34
CA PRO A 54 3.94 6.67 13.78
C PRO A 54 2.55 6.06 13.53
N ILE A 55 2.43 5.12 12.59
CA ILE A 55 1.18 4.45 12.19
C ILE A 55 1.39 2.93 12.24
N ASN A 56 1.85 2.44 13.38
CA ASN A 56 2.31 1.07 13.60
C ASN A 56 1.18 0.02 13.78
N THR A 57 -0.09 0.42 13.80
CA THR A 57 -1.23 -0.49 13.94
C THR A 57 -2.20 -0.37 12.77
N LYS A 58 -2.91 -1.46 12.49
CA LYS A 58 -4.02 -1.48 11.51
C LYS A 58 -5.08 -0.43 11.83
N ALA A 59 -5.46 -0.28 13.10
CA ALA A 59 -6.46 0.69 13.51
C ALA A 59 -6.04 2.13 13.19
N LEU A 60 -4.80 2.51 13.49
CA LEU A 60 -4.26 3.83 13.14
C LEU A 60 -4.17 4.04 11.63
N PHE A 61 -3.78 3.00 10.88
CA PHE A 61 -3.74 3.06 9.42
C PHE A 61 -5.14 3.30 8.86
N THR A 62 -6.11 2.46 9.24
CA THR A 62 -7.50 2.57 8.79
C THR A 62 -8.10 3.92 9.17
N GLN A 63 -7.90 4.40 10.39
CA GLN A 63 -8.36 5.72 10.81
C GLN A 63 -7.75 6.83 9.95
N THR A 64 -6.43 6.78 9.72
CA THR A 64 -5.71 7.80 8.92
C THR A 64 -6.18 7.80 7.48
N VAL A 65 -6.40 6.63 6.87
CA VAL A 65 -6.91 6.52 5.50
C VAL A 65 -8.35 6.98 5.42
N CYS A 66 -9.21 6.57 6.35
CA CYS A 66 -10.62 6.97 6.35
C CYS A 66 -10.80 8.48 6.52
N ALA A 67 -10.19 9.05 7.56
CA ALA A 67 -10.32 10.46 7.90
C ALA A 67 -9.51 11.37 6.96
N GLY A 68 -8.47 10.82 6.33
CA GLY A 68 -7.52 11.58 5.54
C GLY A 68 -6.71 12.57 6.38
N ARG A 69 -5.94 13.40 5.68
CA ARG A 69 -5.26 14.57 6.22
C ARG A 69 -5.46 15.71 5.22
N VAL A 70 -6.70 16.17 5.10
CA VAL A 70 -7.14 17.10 4.05
C VAL A 70 -6.28 18.38 3.99
N PRO A 71 -5.91 19.03 5.12
CA PRO A 71 -5.02 20.19 5.08
C PRO A 71 -3.61 19.90 4.51
N LYS A 72 -3.22 18.63 4.45
CA LYS A 72 -1.95 18.14 3.89
C LYS A 72 -2.13 17.44 2.53
N GLY A 73 -3.30 17.58 1.90
CA GLY A 73 -3.60 17.01 0.57
C GLY A 73 -3.94 15.52 0.53
N MET A 74 -3.96 14.82 1.68
CA MET A 74 -4.43 13.43 1.73
C MET A 74 -5.96 13.41 1.89
N PRO A 75 -6.72 12.88 0.91
CA PRO A 75 -8.17 12.90 0.96
C PRO A 75 -8.73 11.96 2.05
N ALA A 76 -9.95 12.25 2.50
CA ALA A 76 -10.72 11.40 3.41
C ALA A 76 -11.40 10.28 2.61
N TRP A 77 -10.74 9.13 2.47
CA TRP A 77 -11.15 8.08 1.53
C TRP A 77 -12.51 7.46 1.85
N CYS A 78 -12.89 7.40 3.13
CA CYS A 78 -14.18 6.85 3.53
C CYS A 78 -15.34 7.78 3.14
N ALA A 79 -15.14 9.10 3.19
CA ALA A 79 -16.11 10.06 2.67
C ALA A 79 -16.21 10.04 1.14
N LEU A 80 -15.16 9.61 0.45
CA LEU A 80 -15.13 9.41 -1.01
C LEU A 80 -15.65 8.03 -1.45
N GLY A 81 -16.17 7.22 -0.53
CA GLY A 81 -16.80 5.93 -0.85
C GLY A 81 -15.83 4.75 -0.99
N MET A 82 -14.58 4.87 -0.57
CA MET A 82 -13.69 3.71 -0.50
C MET A 82 -14.16 2.74 0.58
N GLU A 83 -14.46 1.50 0.18
CA GLU A 83 -14.93 0.47 1.10
C GLU A 83 -13.85 0.06 2.13
N MET A 84 -14.30 -0.31 3.33
CA MET A 84 -13.41 -0.79 4.40
C MET A 84 -12.64 -2.06 4.00
N SER A 85 -13.25 -2.94 3.20
CA SER A 85 -12.61 -4.12 2.60
C SER A 85 -11.43 -3.73 1.70
N THR A 86 -11.57 -2.65 0.93
CA THR A 86 -10.52 -2.11 0.07
C THR A 86 -9.39 -1.53 0.91
N ILE A 87 -9.70 -0.78 1.96
CA ILE A 87 -8.69 -0.23 2.88
C ILE A 87 -7.93 -1.35 3.59
N ASP A 88 -8.61 -2.44 3.98
CA ASP A 88 -7.96 -3.61 4.55
C ASP A 88 -6.99 -4.26 3.57
N ASN A 89 -7.40 -4.48 2.32
CA ASN A 89 -6.52 -5.02 1.28
C ASN A 89 -5.27 -4.14 1.08
N ILE A 90 -5.44 -2.82 1.02
CA ILE A 90 -4.32 -1.87 0.92
C ILE A 90 -3.41 -2.01 2.14
N TYR A 91 -3.97 -2.09 3.36
CA TYR A 91 -3.19 -2.29 4.58
C TYR A 91 -2.34 -3.55 4.51
N GLN A 92 -2.90 -4.69 4.07
CA GLN A 92 -2.17 -5.95 3.95
C GLN A 92 -0.96 -5.82 3.02
N TYR A 93 -1.12 -5.13 1.87
CA TYR A 93 -0.02 -4.86 0.96
C TYR A 93 1.04 -3.94 1.58
N VAL A 94 0.64 -2.78 2.10
CA VAL A 94 1.56 -1.78 2.68
C VAL A 94 2.31 -2.36 3.88
N LYS A 95 1.62 -3.12 4.74
CA LYS A 95 2.24 -3.80 5.89
C LYS A 95 3.19 -4.91 5.44
N GLY A 96 2.82 -5.69 4.42
CA GLY A 96 3.72 -6.68 3.83
C GLY A 96 5.02 -6.07 3.27
N ARG A 97 4.94 -4.88 2.67
CA ARG A 97 6.11 -4.09 2.26
C ARG A 97 6.93 -3.59 3.45
N SER A 98 6.27 -3.05 4.47
CA SER A 98 6.92 -2.55 5.70
C SER A 98 7.65 -3.66 6.47
N ASP A 99 7.07 -4.87 6.50
CA ASP A 99 7.64 -6.06 7.13
C ASP A 99 8.75 -6.72 6.29
N GLY A 100 9.02 -6.24 5.07
CA GLY A 100 9.98 -6.87 4.16
C GLY A 100 9.54 -8.23 3.59
N LYS A 101 8.25 -8.59 3.72
CA LYS A 101 7.67 -9.84 3.21
C LYS A 101 7.29 -9.77 1.73
N ILE A 102 7.20 -8.56 1.19
CA ILE A 102 6.89 -8.29 -0.20
C ILE A 102 7.98 -7.34 -0.72
N HIS A 103 8.61 -7.73 -1.83
CA HIS A 103 9.66 -6.99 -2.50
C HIS A 103 9.09 -5.86 -3.38
N PRO A 104 9.93 -4.88 -3.77
CA PRO A 104 9.62 -3.92 -4.84
C PRO A 104 9.14 -4.59 -6.13
N GLY A 105 8.19 -3.95 -6.81
CA GLY A 105 7.62 -4.39 -8.08
C GLY A 105 6.24 -5.04 -7.96
N ARG A 106 5.73 -5.47 -9.12
CA ARG A 106 4.42 -6.11 -9.24
C ARG A 106 4.47 -7.57 -8.73
N PRO A 107 3.70 -7.94 -7.69
CA PRO A 107 3.61 -9.33 -7.27
C PRO A 107 2.73 -10.13 -8.25
N ALA A 108 2.93 -11.45 -8.29
CA ALA A 108 1.99 -12.37 -8.91
C ALA A 108 0.83 -12.68 -7.94
N GLN A 109 -0.36 -12.92 -8.48
CA GLN A 109 -1.48 -13.40 -7.68
C GLN A 109 -1.41 -14.93 -7.58
N LYS A 110 -1.52 -15.48 -6.37
CA LYS A 110 -1.64 -16.93 -6.17
C LYS A 110 -2.94 -17.43 -6.83
N SER A 111 -2.83 -18.43 -7.70
CA SER A 111 -3.99 -19.15 -8.24
C SER A 111 -4.66 -19.95 -7.11
N GLY A 112 -5.99 -19.88 -7.08
CA GLY A 112 -6.82 -20.70 -6.17
C GLY A 112 -6.93 -22.13 -6.64
#